data_AF-A0A353J8Z9-F1
#
_entry.id   AF-A0A353J8Z9-F1
#
_cell.length_a   1.000
_cell.length_b   1.000
_cell.length_c   1.000
_cell.angle_alpha   90.00
_cell.angle_beta   90.00
_cell.angle_gamma   90.00
#
_symmetry.space_group_name_H-M   'P 1'
#
loop_
_entity.id
_entity.type
_entity.pdbx_description
1 polymer ?
#
loop_
_entity_poly.entity_id
_entity_poly.type
_entity_poly.pdbx_seq_one_letter_code
_entity_poly.pdbx_strand_id
1 'polypeptide(L)'
;QTGYGLNVDCCQKCGKTTQITAVSYVDGGFICQECFDGLDGKKYSSIELKIIRLIFKSDINSFCAYSFNDEICIKLIKDLSIFLET
;
A
#
# COMPACT_ATOMS: atom_id res chain seq x y z
N GLN A 1 10.81 7.53 -13.35
CA GLN A 1 9.94 6.43 -13.79
C GLN A 1 8.52 6.98 -13.84
N THR A 2 7.95 7.13 -15.03
CA THR A 2 6.54 7.48 -15.23
C THR A 2 5.76 6.16 -15.31
N GLY A 3 5.36 5.65 -14.15
CA GLY A 3 4.48 4.50 -14.03
C GLY A 3 3.51 4.74 -12.89
N TYR A 4 2.30 4.20 -13.01
CA TYR A 4 1.20 4.23 -12.03
C TYR A 4 1.50 3.43 -10.74
N GLY A 5 2.77 3.34 -10.34
CA GLY A 5 3.22 2.57 -9.18
C GLY A 5 3.12 3.40 -7.92
N LEU A 6 2.48 2.85 -6.89
CA LEU A 6 2.53 3.44 -5.55
C LEU A 6 3.94 3.36 -4.98
N ASN A 7 4.41 4.46 -4.41
CA ASN A 7 5.64 4.46 -3.65
C ASN A 7 5.36 3.88 -2.24
N VAL A 8 5.82 2.64 -2.06
CA VAL A 8 5.63 1.87 -0.83
C VAL A 8 6.88 1.84 0.04
N ASP A 9 7.88 2.71 -0.21
CA ASP A 9 9.12 2.75 0.56
C ASP A 9 9.03 3.60 1.83
N CYS A 10 8.37 4.75 1.73
CA CYS A 10 8.33 5.77 2.77
C CYS A 10 7.00 6.52 2.78
N CYS A 11 6.81 7.35 3.80
CA CYS A 11 5.71 8.30 3.87
C CYS A 11 5.82 9.32 2.73
N GLN A 12 4.78 9.47 1.92
CA GLN A 12 4.78 10.40 0.78
C GLN A 12 4.80 11.88 1.21
N LYS A 13 4.37 12.18 2.44
CA LYS A 13 4.35 13.56 2.96
C LYS A 13 5.68 13.97 3.64
N CYS A 14 6.37 13.06 4.33
CA CYS A 14 7.55 13.41 5.15
C CYS A 14 8.78 12.51 4.97
N GLY A 15 8.72 11.47 4.13
CA GLY A 15 9.85 10.57 3.85
C GLY A 15 10.21 9.58 4.97
N LYS A 16 9.55 9.61 6.13
CA LYS A 16 9.77 8.61 7.20
C LYS A 16 9.41 7.21 6.72
N THR A 17 10.23 6.22 7.08
CA THR A 17 10.02 4.79 6.73
C THR A 17 9.36 3.99 7.85
N THR A 18 9.23 4.58 9.04
CA THR A 18 8.68 3.98 10.25
C THR A 18 7.27 4.46 10.53
N GLN A 19 6.51 3.69 11.32
CA GLN A 19 5.14 4.03 11.74
C GLN A 19 4.21 4.34 10.56
N ILE A 20 4.38 3.63 9.44
CA ILE A 20 3.43 3.64 8.34
C ILE A 20 2.11 3.05 8.83
N THR A 21 1.00 3.74 8.56
CA THR A 21 -0.34 3.32 9.02
C THR A 21 -1.40 3.31 7.92
N ALA A 22 -1.14 3.98 6.80
CA ALA A 22 -2.15 4.18 5.76
C ALA A 22 -1.54 4.15 4.36
N VAL A 23 -2.41 3.95 3.37
CA VAL A 23 -2.12 4.14 1.95
C VAL A 23 -3.02 5.26 1.43
N SER A 24 -2.42 6.25 0.80
CA SER A 24 -3.12 7.32 0.09
C SER A 24 -2.86 7.16 -1.40
N TYR A 25 -3.92 6.92 -2.16
CA TYR A 25 -3.84 6.86 -3.61
C TYR A 25 -3.69 8.24 -4.24
N VAL A 26 -4.17 9.29 -3.56
CA VAL A 26 -4.01 10.69 -3.95
C VAL A 26 -2.55 11.14 -3.78
N ASP A 27 -1.93 10.83 -2.64
CA ASP A 27 -0.52 11.14 -2.39
C ASP A 27 0.43 10.13 -3.06
N GLY A 28 -0.10 9.07 -3.67
CA GLY A 28 0.67 8.09 -4.44
C GLY A 28 1.44 7.06 -3.62
N GLY A 29 1.02 6.74 -2.39
CA GLY A 29 1.69 5.69 -1.62
C GLY A 29 1.43 5.69 -0.11
N PHE A 30 2.44 5.26 0.65
CA PHE A 30 2.34 5.10 2.10
C PHE A 30 2.28 6.44 2.85
N ILE A 31 1.54 6.46 3.97
CA ILE A 31 1.43 7.60 4.89
C ILE A 31 1.72 7.12 6.33
N CYS A 32 2.59 7.86 7.03
CA CYS A 32 2.89 7.59 8.44
C CYS A 32 1.82 8.12 9.38
N GLN A 33 1.79 7.60 10.60
CA GLN A 33 0.82 7.98 11.63
C GLN A 33 0.76 9.49 11.90
N GLU A 34 1.91 10.17 11.89
CA GLU A 34 1.99 11.61 12.13
C GLU A 34 1.42 12.45 10.97
N CYS A 35 1.54 11.95 9.74
CA CYS A 35 1.08 12.65 8.54
C CYS A 35 -0.35 12.26 8.11
N PHE A 36 -0.96 11.30 8.81
CA PHE A 36 -2.31 10.84 8.50
C PHE A 36 -3.35 11.79 9.10
N ASP A 37 -4.06 12.50 8.24
CA ASP A 37 -5.11 13.48 8.60
C ASP A 37 -6.53 12.88 8.61
N GLY A 38 -6.70 11.65 8.10
CA GLY A 38 -8.01 10.99 8.01
C GLY A 38 -8.85 11.38 6.80
N LEU A 39 -8.36 12.28 5.94
CA LEU A 39 -9.05 12.74 4.74
C LEU A 39 -8.56 11.98 3.51
N ASP A 40 -7.24 11.93 3.33
CA ASP A 40 -6.61 11.37 2.13
C ASP A 40 -5.87 10.08 2.48
N GLY A 41 -6.59 8.97 2.39
CA GLY A 41 -6.04 7.63 2.52
C GLY A 41 -6.79 6.70 3.47
N LYS A 42 -6.50 5.42 3.37
CA LYS A 42 -7.14 4.35 4.14
C LYS A 42 -6.15 3.73 5.12
N LYS A 43 -6.58 3.51 6.37
CA LYS A 43 -5.77 2.79 7.36
C LYS A 43 -5.72 1.30 7.05
N TYR A 44 -4.55 0.73 7.26
CA TYR A 44 -4.27 -0.69 7.14
C TYR A 44 -3.55 -1.19 8.38
N SER A 45 -3.75 -2.47 8.69
CA SER A 45 -2.94 -3.16 9.68
C SER A 45 -1.49 -3.32 9.20
N SER A 46 -0.58 -3.56 10.14
CA SER A 46 0.83 -3.79 9.83
C SER A 46 1.06 -4.99 8.90
N ILE A 47 0.17 -6.00 8.93
CA ILE A 47 0.25 -7.17 8.04
C ILE A 47 -0.15 -6.77 6.62
N GLU A 48 -1.27 -6.06 6.47
CA GLU A 48 -1.73 -5.59 5.16
C GLU A 48 -0.71 -4.66 4.50
N LEU A 49 -0.09 -3.74 5.26
CA LEU A 49 0.97 -2.86 4.73
C LEU A 49 2.20 -3.63 4.25
N LYS A 50 2.58 -4.72 4.94
CA LYS A 50 3.67 -5.60 4.48
C LYS A 50 3.31 -6.30 3.18
N ILE A 51 2.07 -6.79 3.06
CA ILE A 51 1.58 -7.46 1.85
C ILE A 51 1.52 -6.47 0.68
N ILE A 52 0.99 -5.26 0.90
CA ILE A 52 0.97 -4.20 -0.12
C ILE A 52 2.40 -3.90 -0.58
N ARG A 53 3.33 -3.67 0.36
CA ARG A 53 4.74 -3.44 0.02
C ARG A 53 5.33 -4.59 -0.81
N LEU A 54 5.01 -5.83 -0.45
CA LEU A 54 5.47 -7.01 -1.17
C LEU A 54 4.90 -7.04 -2.60
N ILE A 55 3.59 -6.85 -2.78
CA ILE A 55 2.94 -6.80 -4.10
C ILE A 55 3.61 -5.77 -5.03
N PHE A 56 3.88 -4.57 -4.53
CA PHE A 56 4.46 -3.49 -5.34
C PHE A 56 5.98 -3.59 -5.53
N LYS A 57 6.68 -4.46 -4.77
CA LYS A 57 8.15 -4.63 -4.86
C LYS A 57 8.59 -5.96 -5.45
N SER A 58 7.78 -6.99 -5.35
CA SER A 58 8.11 -8.32 -5.84
C SER A 58 7.99 -8.37 -7.35
N ASP A 59 8.92 -9.07 -7.99
CA ASP A 59 8.72 -9.54 -9.35
C ASP A 59 7.66 -10.66 -9.37
N ILE A 60 7.08 -10.88 -10.55
CA ILE A 60 6.00 -11.84 -10.73
C ILE A 60 6.37 -13.28 -10.34
N ASN A 61 7.66 -13.66 -10.43
CA ASN A 61 8.11 -15.01 -10.08
C ASN A 61 8.23 -15.19 -8.56
N SER A 62 8.60 -14.13 -7.84
CA SER A 62 8.66 -14.13 -6.37
C SER A 62 7.27 -14.24 -5.73
N PHE A 63 6.22 -13.83 -6.43
CA PHE A 63 4.85 -13.81 -5.88
C PHE A 63 4.31 -15.22 -5.58
N CYS A 64 4.63 -16.20 -6.43
CA CYS A 64 4.17 -17.59 -6.29
C CYS A 64 4.70 -18.30 -5.03
N ALA A 65 5.71 -17.74 -4.34
CA ALA A 65 6.26 -18.30 -3.11
C ALA A 65 5.47 -17.91 -1.85
N TYR A 66 4.49 -17.01 -1.96
CA TYR A 66 3.71 -16.51 -0.82
C TYR A 66 2.27 -17.02 -0.87
N SER A 67 1.82 -17.57 0.25
CA SER A 67 0.40 -17.85 0.50
C SER A 67 -0.14 -16.79 1.45
N PHE A 68 -1.25 -16.16 1.06
CA PHE A 68 -1.92 -15.13 1.85
C PHE A 68 -3.31 -15.63 2.24
N ASN A 69 -3.85 -15.10 3.34
CA ASN A 69 -5.22 -15.39 3.72
C ASN A 69 -6.20 -14.80 2.69
N ASP A 70 -7.16 -15.62 2.23
CA ASP A 70 -8.15 -15.25 1.22
C ASP A 70 -8.93 -13.97 1.58
N GLU A 71 -9.28 -13.76 2.84
CA GLU A 71 -10.00 -12.56 3.29
C GLU A 71 -9.18 -11.29 3.05
N ILE A 72 -7.87 -11.36 3.31
CA ILE A 72 -6.95 -10.25 3.09
C ILE A 72 -6.79 -10.01 1.58
N CYS A 73 -6.63 -11.07 0.79
CA CYS A 73 -6.54 -10.98 -0.67
C CYS A 73 -7.77 -10.30 -1.27
N ILE A 74 -8.96 -10.77 -0.92
CA ILE A 74 -10.22 -10.22 -1.42
C ILE A 74 -10.34 -8.73 -1.05
N LYS A 75 -9.95 -8.35 0.17
CA LYS A 75 -9.96 -6.96 0.62
C LYS A 75 -8.98 -6.10 -0.19
N LEU A 76 -7.75 -6.56 -0.39
CA LEU A 76 -6.73 -5.83 -1.15
C LEU A 76 -7.09 -5.70 -2.63
N ILE A 77 -7.66 -6.75 -3.25
CA ILE A 77 -8.13 -6.71 -4.64
C ILE A 77 -9.23 -5.66 -4.80
N LYS A 78 -10.22 -5.62 -3.89
CA LYS A 78 -11.26 -4.58 -3.91
C LYS A 78 -10.68 -3.18 -3.81
N ASP A 79 -9.71 -2.98 -2.93
CA ASP A 79 -9.07 -1.68 -2.76
C ASP A 79 -8.24 -1.26 -3.99
N LEU A 80 -7.57 -2.21 -4.64
CA LEU A 80 -6.83 -1.98 -5.88
C LEU A 80 -7.75 -1.70 -7.06
N SER A 81 -8.91 -2.35 -7.15
CA SER A 81 -9.90 -2.04 -8.19
C SER A 81 -10.35 -0.59 -8.12
N ILE A 82 -10.60 -0.08 -6.91
CA ILE A 82 -10.93 1.34 -6.70
C ILE A 82 -9.79 2.24 -7.21
N PHE A 83 -8.54 1.91 -6.87
CA PHE A 83 -7.37 2.66 -7.33
C PHE A 83 -7.25 2.70 -8.86
N LEU A 84 -7.50 1.58 -9.56
CA LEU A 84 -7.40 1.51 -11.02
C LEU A 84 -8.53 2.25 -11.75
N GLU A 85 -9.66 2.49 -11.08
CA GLU A 85 -10.78 3.26 -11.61
C GLU A 85 -10.64 4.78 -11.40
N THR A 86 -9.64 5.22 -10.61
CA THR A 86 -9.38 6.64 -10.33
C THR A 86 -8.29 7.23 -11.22
#